data_AF-A0A960X6N8-F1
#
_entry.id   AF-A0A960X6N8-F1
#
_cell.length_a   1.000
_cell.length_b   1.000
_cell.length_c   1.000
_cell.angle_alpha   90.00
_cell.angle_beta   90.00
_cell.angle_gamma   90.00
#
_symmetry.space_group_name_H-M   'P 1'
#
loop_
_entity.id
_entity.type
_entity.pdbx_description
1 polymer ?
#
loop_
_entity_poly.entity_id
_entity_poly.type
_entity_poly.pdbx_seq_one_letter_code
_entity_poly.pdbx_strand_id
1 'polypeptide(L)'
;MHYSHLEQVLSRRSRILIQALIISGTLNIALLATFVTFVLKERKGVVVPTAEGSARVKEVRLRNEAVLQEFAAMSYDDLVRQLYDETHVEEGQRRCDLALAALATYHDFDVERAFAGFPMEKRVVVFGDKTMTLFPGMESERLEGIRLFARRELWPLTAEGLFKEIQKREEIPDTLREAFFLTQEFFEVKRAFGRLPYALSDAMLFELAILGSWETVKNFSGEDLVSFLVPRMEKGSKLAAYLLVLEEKDYALKGLDTEQMEKLLALLTEKTPAVEAFLKEVGKGLRSDAIQELAGKPLENPPRRYVVQSGDSLWKISRRFDVKVEIIQEMNGLESQTLKPGTELVLPPDTTPVLDHSE
;
A
#
# COMPACT_ATOMS: atom_id res chain seq x y z
N MET A 1 -71.77 16.70 12.82
CA MET A 1 -70.90 17.91 12.87
C MET A 1 -69.57 17.71 13.62
N HIS A 2 -69.13 16.48 13.95
CA HIS A 2 -67.91 16.28 14.75
C HIS A 2 -66.64 15.93 13.92
N TYR A 3 -66.80 15.48 12.67
CA TYR A 3 -65.68 15.09 11.80
C TYR A 3 -64.96 16.28 11.13
N SER A 4 -65.66 17.38 10.83
CA SER A 4 -65.06 18.55 10.16
C SER A 4 -64.06 19.33 11.03
N HIS A 5 -64.23 19.30 12.35
CA HIS A 5 -63.35 19.99 13.28
C HIS A 5 -62.00 19.25 13.44
N LEU A 6 -62.01 17.91 13.38
CA LEU A 6 -60.80 17.10 13.50
C LEU A 6 -59.89 17.24 12.26
N GLU A 7 -60.48 17.24 11.06
CA GLU A 7 -59.76 17.48 9.80
C GLU A 7 -59.19 18.90 9.71
N GLN A 8 -59.92 19.91 10.21
CA GLN A 8 -59.40 21.28 10.28
C GLN A 8 -58.21 21.40 11.23
N VAL A 9 -58.22 20.71 12.37
CA VAL A 9 -57.10 20.70 13.32
C VAL A 9 -55.89 19.96 12.75
N LEU A 10 -56.09 18.80 12.12
CA LEU A 10 -55.01 18.01 11.51
C LEU A 10 -54.39 18.74 10.30
N SER A 11 -55.20 19.38 9.45
CA SER A 11 -54.70 20.17 8.32
C SER A 11 -53.98 21.46 8.73
N ARG A 12 -54.31 22.02 9.90
CA ARG A 12 -53.61 23.17 10.47
C ARG A 12 -52.26 22.75 11.06
N ARG A 13 -52.22 21.61 11.78
CA ARG A 13 -50.99 21.03 12.33
C ARG A 13 -50.02 20.56 11.23
N SER A 14 -50.52 19.93 10.16
CA SER A 14 -49.68 19.53 9.02
C SER A 14 -49.08 20.73 8.31
N ARG A 15 -49.85 21.81 8.10
CA ARG A 15 -49.33 23.06 7.54
C ARG A 15 -48.26 23.71 8.42
N ILE A 16 -48.43 23.69 9.74
CA ILE A 16 -47.41 24.19 10.68
C ILE A 16 -46.13 23.35 10.61
N LEU A 17 -46.25 22.01 10.54
CA LEU A 17 -45.09 21.12 10.42
C LEU A 17 -44.37 21.28 9.08
N ILE A 18 -45.11 21.42 7.98
CA ILE A 18 -44.53 21.69 6.66
C ILE A 18 -43.84 23.05 6.64
N GLN A 19 -44.45 24.08 7.24
CA GLN A 19 -43.82 25.39 7.37
C GLN A 19 -42.56 25.33 8.24
N ALA A 20 -42.59 24.61 9.36
CA ALA A 20 -41.41 24.41 10.21
C ALA A 20 -40.30 23.64 9.48
N LEU A 21 -40.64 22.63 8.68
CA LEU A 21 -39.70 21.86 7.86
C LEU A 21 -39.09 22.72 6.76
N ILE A 22 -39.90 23.54 6.08
CA ILE A 22 -39.43 24.49 5.07
C ILE A 22 -38.51 25.54 5.72
N ILE A 23 -38.88 26.09 6.88
CA ILE A 23 -38.07 27.07 7.62
C ILE A 23 -36.74 26.45 8.08
N SER A 24 -36.76 25.20 8.57
CA SER A 24 -35.55 24.48 8.97
C SER A 24 -34.65 24.16 7.77
N GLY A 25 -35.25 23.74 6.65
CA GLY A 25 -34.54 23.47 5.41
C GLY A 25 -33.91 24.75 4.82
N THR A 26 -34.63 25.86 4.79
CA THR A 26 -34.10 27.15 4.33
C THR A 26 -33.03 27.69 5.26
N LEU A 27 -33.18 27.51 6.57
CA LEU A 27 -32.15 27.88 7.54
C LEU A 27 -30.88 27.06 7.35
N ASN A 28 -30.99 25.74 7.17
CA ASN A 28 -29.83 24.87 6.91
C ASN A 28 -29.14 25.20 5.57
N ILE A 29 -29.90 25.47 4.51
CA ILE A 29 -29.34 25.90 3.22
C ILE A 29 -28.66 27.26 3.37
N ALA A 30 -29.25 28.20 4.10
CA ALA A 30 -28.66 29.50 4.36
C ALA A 30 -27.38 29.39 5.20
N LEU A 31 -27.36 28.47 6.18
CA LEU A 31 -26.21 28.20 7.04
C LEU A 31 -25.08 27.51 6.26
N LEU A 32 -25.43 26.57 5.36
CA LEU A 32 -24.48 25.96 4.42
C LEU A 32 -23.95 27.00 3.44
N ALA A 33 -24.79 27.90 2.92
CA ALA A 33 -24.37 28.98 2.02
C ALA A 33 -23.51 30.03 2.73
N THR A 34 -23.79 30.35 4.01
CA THR A 34 -22.93 31.22 4.82
C THR A 34 -21.61 30.52 5.16
N PHE A 35 -21.62 29.22 5.45
CA PHE A 35 -20.41 28.44 5.67
C PHE A 35 -19.57 28.34 4.39
N VAL A 36 -20.20 28.04 3.25
CA VAL A 36 -19.54 28.01 1.93
C VAL A 36 -19.01 29.40 1.57
N THR A 37 -19.76 30.48 1.80
CA THR A 37 -19.25 31.83 1.55
C THR A 37 -18.16 32.23 2.54
N PHE A 38 -18.20 31.77 3.79
CA PHE A 38 -17.14 31.96 4.78
C PHE A 38 -15.87 31.22 4.37
N VAL A 39 -15.96 29.94 4.02
CA VAL A 39 -14.85 29.13 3.49
C VAL A 39 -14.32 29.70 2.18
N LEU A 40 -15.18 30.15 1.27
CA LEU A 40 -14.77 30.79 0.02
C LEU A 40 -14.19 32.20 0.24
N LYS A 41 -14.59 32.91 1.30
CA LYS A 41 -14.04 34.22 1.68
C LYS A 41 -12.69 34.06 2.40
N GLU A 42 -12.52 33.01 3.21
CA GLU A 42 -11.21 32.58 3.70
C GLU A 42 -10.29 32.16 2.54
N ARG A 43 -10.82 31.50 1.50
CA ARG A 43 -10.06 31.26 0.25
C ARG A 43 -9.78 32.54 -0.55
N LYS A 44 -10.66 33.55 -0.51
CA LYS A 44 -10.47 34.86 -1.17
C LYS A 44 -9.62 35.85 -0.36
N GLY A 45 -8.94 35.39 0.68
CA GLY A 45 -7.75 36.03 1.25
C GLY A 45 -6.43 35.51 0.67
N VAL A 46 -6.46 34.57 -0.28
CA VAL A 46 -5.29 34.13 -1.04
C VAL A 46 -5.41 34.70 -2.44
N VAL A 47 -4.89 35.92 -2.63
CA VAL A 47 -4.33 36.28 -3.93
C VAL A 47 -3.25 35.25 -4.20
N VAL A 48 -3.53 34.30 -5.09
CA VAL A 48 -2.48 33.51 -5.73
C VAL A 48 -1.67 34.53 -6.53
N PRO A 49 -0.42 34.84 -6.14
CA PRO A 49 0.45 35.53 -7.07
C PRO A 49 0.58 34.56 -8.25
N THR A 50 0.29 35.07 -9.45
CA THR A 50 0.75 34.46 -10.69
C THR A 50 2.21 34.04 -10.47
N ALA A 51 2.49 32.79 -10.77
CA ALA A 51 3.74 32.11 -10.49
C ALA A 51 4.99 32.92 -10.86
N GLU A 52 5.52 33.65 -9.89
CA GLU A 52 6.93 34.00 -9.71
C GLU A 52 7.17 34.13 -8.21
N GLY A 53 7.17 32.98 -7.54
CA GLY A 53 7.38 32.90 -6.11
C GLY A 53 7.40 31.45 -5.74
N SER A 54 8.55 30.81 -5.95
CA SER A 54 8.85 29.55 -5.29
C SER A 54 8.47 29.69 -3.82
N ALA A 55 7.96 28.61 -3.20
CA ALA A 55 8.22 28.45 -1.77
C ALA A 55 9.72 28.76 -1.64
N ARG A 56 10.08 29.86 -0.97
CA ARG A 56 11.49 30.22 -0.79
C ARG A 56 12.07 29.16 0.13
N VAL A 57 12.42 28.02 -0.45
CA VAL A 57 13.53 27.21 -0.03
C VAL A 57 14.70 28.20 -0.11
N LYS A 58 14.97 28.86 1.02
CA LYS A 58 16.25 29.54 1.18
C LYS A 58 17.25 28.40 1.16
N GLU A 59 17.87 28.17 0.01
CA GLU A 59 19.09 27.39 -0.09
C GLU A 59 20.11 28.07 0.83
N VAL A 60 20.26 27.53 2.03
CA VAL A 60 21.34 27.92 2.94
C VAL A 60 22.45 26.93 2.68
N ARG A 61 23.54 27.42 2.08
CA ARG A 61 24.75 26.62 1.87
C ARG A 61 25.54 26.59 3.17
N LEU A 62 25.35 25.55 3.97
CA LEU A 62 26.12 25.33 5.20
C LEU A 62 27.61 25.24 4.83
N ARG A 63 28.44 26.09 5.45
CA ARG A 63 29.90 26.07 5.22
C ARG A 63 30.62 24.90 5.90
N ASN A 64 30.02 24.29 6.93
CA ASN A 64 30.63 23.18 7.67
C ASN A 64 30.35 21.83 7.02
N GLU A 65 30.98 21.65 5.86
CA GLU A 65 31.07 20.38 5.16
C GLU A 65 31.53 19.25 6.10
N ALA A 66 32.49 19.53 7.00
CA ALA A 66 33.04 18.57 7.94
C ALA A 66 32.00 18.01 8.94
N VAL A 67 31.15 18.86 9.51
CA VAL A 67 30.11 18.42 10.47
C VAL A 67 29.04 17.60 9.75
N LEU A 68 28.67 17.98 8.53
CA LEU A 68 27.70 17.20 7.76
C LEU A 68 28.26 15.85 7.32
N GLN A 69 29.55 15.78 6.96
CA GLN A 69 30.23 14.50 6.69
C GLN A 69 30.32 13.62 7.95
N GLU A 70 30.61 14.21 9.11
CA GLU A 70 30.62 13.51 10.40
C GLU A 70 29.26 12.84 10.64
N PHE A 71 28.17 13.61 10.56
CA PHE A 71 26.81 13.12 10.79
C PHE A 71 26.36 12.10 9.74
N ALA A 72 26.74 12.28 8.47
CA ALA A 72 26.44 11.32 7.42
C ALA A 72 27.11 9.95 7.64
N ALA A 73 28.24 9.92 8.34
CA ALA A 73 28.97 8.69 8.66
C ALA A 73 28.55 8.06 10.01
N MET A 74 27.74 8.74 10.83
CA MET A 74 27.33 8.24 12.13
C MET A 74 26.33 7.08 12.03
N SER A 75 26.41 6.17 12.99
CA SER A 75 25.39 5.14 13.19
C SER A 75 24.05 5.74 13.63
N TYR A 76 22.97 4.98 13.48
CA TYR A 76 21.65 5.37 13.97
C TYR A 76 21.71 5.76 15.47
N ASP A 77 22.30 4.90 16.31
CA ASP A 77 22.39 5.13 17.75
C ASP A 77 23.21 6.37 18.11
N ASP A 78 24.30 6.64 17.37
CA ASP A 78 25.10 7.84 17.58
C ASP A 78 24.31 9.11 17.23
N LEU A 79 23.57 9.10 16.12
CA LEU A 79 22.71 10.21 15.76
C LEU A 79 21.57 10.41 16.77
N VAL A 80 20.98 9.34 17.31
CA VAL A 80 19.98 9.44 18.39
C VAL A 80 20.57 10.07 19.64
N ARG A 81 21.85 9.83 19.96
CA ARG A 81 22.53 10.54 21.07
C ARG A 81 22.70 12.02 20.75
N GLN A 82 23.00 12.40 19.51
CA GLN A 82 23.12 13.80 19.09
C GLN A 82 21.79 14.57 19.19
N LEU A 83 20.62 13.91 19.25
CA LEU A 83 19.33 14.58 19.51
C LEU A 83 19.25 15.26 20.89
N TYR A 84 20.12 14.89 21.84
CA TYR A 84 20.20 15.50 23.17
C TYR A 84 21.16 16.70 23.21
N ASP A 85 21.90 16.93 22.12
CA ASP A 85 22.85 18.03 22.01
C ASP A 85 22.19 19.27 21.39
N GLU A 86 21.81 20.21 22.24
CA GLU A 86 21.20 21.48 21.85
C GLU A 86 22.22 22.60 21.60
N THR A 87 23.52 22.26 21.58
CA THR A 87 24.56 23.23 21.24
C THR A 87 24.42 23.70 19.80
N HIS A 88 24.73 24.97 19.59
CA HIS A 88 24.68 25.57 18.26
C HIS A 88 26.01 25.35 17.53
N VAL A 89 25.91 24.95 16.27
CA VAL A 89 27.01 24.95 15.30
C VAL A 89 26.96 26.23 14.46
N GLU A 90 27.98 26.47 13.63
CA GLU A 90 28.05 27.68 12.80
C GLU A 90 26.79 27.85 11.94
N GLU A 91 26.39 29.10 11.72
CA GLU A 91 25.11 29.53 11.11
C GLU A 91 23.86 29.40 12.02
N GLY A 92 24.05 29.11 13.31
CA GLY A 92 22.98 29.16 14.32
C GLY A 92 22.03 27.96 14.29
N GLN A 93 22.46 26.85 13.66
CA GLN A 93 21.72 25.57 13.69
C GLN A 93 22.09 24.79 14.95
N ARG A 94 21.13 24.08 15.55
CA ARG A 94 21.44 23.18 16.67
C ARG A 94 21.94 21.84 16.15
N ARG A 95 22.84 21.19 16.90
CA ARG A 95 23.32 19.84 16.57
C ARG A 95 22.18 18.81 16.52
N CYS A 96 21.19 18.93 17.41
CA CYS A 96 19.99 18.09 17.38
C CYS A 96 19.17 18.24 16.09
N ASP A 97 19.07 19.44 15.52
CA ASP A 97 18.34 19.67 14.26
C ASP A 97 19.09 19.01 13.08
N LEU A 98 20.43 19.06 13.09
CA LEU A 98 21.27 18.35 12.11
C LEU A 98 21.21 16.83 12.28
N ALA A 99 21.16 16.35 13.53
CA ALA A 99 21.04 14.92 13.86
C ALA A 99 19.74 14.34 13.30
N LEU A 100 18.63 15.03 13.51
CA LEU A 100 17.33 14.61 12.99
C LEU A 100 17.32 14.59 11.47
N ALA A 101 17.90 15.60 10.83
CA ALA A 101 18.02 15.62 9.38
C ALA A 101 18.88 14.45 8.86
N ALA A 102 19.98 14.12 9.55
CA ALA A 102 20.82 12.99 9.20
C ALA A 102 20.11 11.65 9.39
N LEU A 103 19.33 11.48 10.46
CA LEU A 103 18.47 10.32 10.67
C LEU A 103 17.47 10.15 9.51
N ALA A 104 16.79 11.24 9.12
CA ALA A 104 15.82 11.20 8.05
C ALA A 104 16.46 10.86 6.69
N THR A 105 17.62 11.46 6.39
CA THR A 105 18.26 11.33 5.07
C THR A 105 19.04 10.03 4.90
N TYR A 106 19.73 9.55 5.95
CA TYR A 106 20.67 8.43 5.82
C TYR A 106 20.17 7.13 6.45
N HIS A 107 19.17 7.22 7.34
CA HIS A 107 18.63 6.06 8.06
C HIS A 107 17.12 5.90 7.83
N ASP A 108 16.56 6.56 6.81
CA ASP A 108 15.15 6.51 6.42
C ASP A 108 14.18 6.76 7.61
N PHE A 109 14.60 7.54 8.62
CA PHE A 109 13.83 7.78 9.84
C PHE A 109 12.53 8.53 9.57
N ASP A 110 11.42 8.06 10.13
CA ASP A 110 10.09 8.64 9.91
C ASP A 110 9.82 9.85 10.81
N VAL A 111 10.30 11.01 10.36
CA VAL A 111 10.06 12.29 11.05
C VAL A 111 8.58 12.61 11.10
N GLU A 112 7.81 12.36 10.03
CA GLU A 112 6.38 12.71 10.00
C GLU A 112 5.59 11.92 11.05
N ARG A 113 5.87 10.62 11.18
CA ARG A 113 5.25 9.78 12.20
C ARG A 113 5.73 10.14 13.60
N ALA A 114 7.02 10.47 13.78
CA ALA A 114 7.55 10.95 15.06
C ALA A 114 6.85 12.24 15.53
N PHE A 115 6.37 13.07 14.60
CA PHE A 115 5.66 14.31 14.88
C PHE A 115 4.13 14.19 14.88
N ALA A 116 3.56 13.00 14.66
CA ALA A 116 2.11 12.79 14.68
C ALA A 116 1.30 13.82 13.86
N GLY A 117 1.86 14.32 12.74
CA GLY A 117 1.19 15.28 11.84
C GLY A 117 1.18 16.74 12.30
N PHE A 118 1.91 17.12 13.35
CA PHE A 118 2.07 18.53 13.71
C PHE A 118 2.83 19.31 12.62
N PRO A 119 2.44 20.55 12.30
CA PRO A 119 3.12 21.35 11.29
C PRO A 119 4.56 21.66 11.71
N MET A 120 5.48 21.53 10.77
CA MET A 120 6.91 21.78 10.97
C MET A 120 7.45 22.78 9.96
N GLU A 121 8.34 23.66 10.40
CA GLU A 121 9.18 24.41 9.49
C GLU A 121 10.20 23.45 8.87
N LYS A 122 10.27 23.42 7.54
CA LYS A 122 11.23 22.60 6.79
C LYS A 122 12.17 23.52 6.01
N ARG A 123 13.47 23.26 6.09
CA ARG A 123 14.48 23.95 5.28
C ARG A 123 15.36 22.94 4.56
N VAL A 124 15.41 23.02 3.24
CA VAL A 124 16.31 22.16 2.46
C VAL A 124 17.70 22.79 2.46
N VAL A 125 18.69 21.98 2.79
CA VAL A 125 20.10 22.32 2.73
C VAL A 125 20.76 21.39 1.71
N VAL A 126 21.58 21.97 0.85
CA VAL A 126 22.40 21.23 -0.11
C VAL A 126 23.83 21.16 0.43
N PHE A 127 24.41 19.98 0.42
CA PHE A 127 25.80 19.77 0.79
C PHE A 127 26.44 18.67 -0.07
N GLY A 128 27.48 19.03 -0.81
CA GLY A 128 28.03 18.19 -1.88
C GLY A 128 27.00 17.97 -2.99
N ASP A 129 26.73 16.71 -3.31
CA ASP A 129 25.71 16.22 -4.25
C ASP A 129 24.39 15.83 -3.56
N LYS A 130 24.30 15.96 -2.23
CA LYS A 130 23.15 15.54 -1.43
C LYS A 130 22.32 16.71 -0.92
N THR A 131 21.06 16.41 -0.65
CA THR A 131 20.12 17.34 -0.02
C THR A 131 19.61 16.75 1.29
N MET A 132 19.49 17.61 2.31
CA MET A 132 18.97 17.26 3.62
C MET A 132 17.87 18.24 4.00
N THR A 133 16.84 17.75 4.68
CA THR A 133 15.76 18.61 5.19
C THR A 133 15.98 18.83 6.68
N LEU A 134 16.24 20.08 7.06
CA LEU A 134 16.32 20.54 8.43
C LEU A 134 14.94 20.89 8.97
N PHE A 135 14.79 20.70 10.28
CA PHE A 135 13.57 21.00 11.04
C PHE A 135 13.86 22.02 12.15
N PRO A 136 14.20 23.28 11.79
CA PRO A 136 14.67 24.27 12.76
C PRO A 136 13.57 24.74 13.70
N GLY A 137 13.97 25.30 14.85
CA GLY A 137 13.05 26.01 15.75
C GLY A 137 12.11 25.09 16.53
N MET A 138 12.47 23.81 16.66
CA MET A 138 11.66 22.83 17.36
C MET A 138 11.60 23.10 18.87
N GLU A 139 10.38 23.14 19.40
CA GLU A 139 10.07 23.23 20.83
C GLU A 139 10.56 21.99 21.60
N SER A 140 10.95 22.17 22.87
CA SER A 140 11.53 21.11 23.71
C SER A 140 10.61 19.90 23.87
N GLU A 141 9.30 20.11 23.99
CA GLU A 141 8.33 19.00 24.12
C GLU A 141 8.29 18.11 22.87
N ARG A 142 8.38 18.72 21.68
CA ARG A 142 8.38 17.98 20.41
C ARG A 142 9.68 17.21 20.23
N LEU A 143 10.81 17.83 20.59
CA LEU A 143 12.10 17.17 20.55
C LEU A 143 12.14 15.95 21.47
N GLU A 144 11.50 16.02 22.63
CA GLU A 144 11.35 14.86 23.52
C GLU A 144 10.49 13.75 22.91
N GLY A 145 9.40 14.10 22.21
CA GLY A 145 8.60 13.14 21.44
C GLY A 145 9.42 12.36 20.41
N ILE A 146 10.29 13.05 19.67
CA ILE A 146 11.19 12.43 18.69
C ILE A 146 12.20 11.51 19.37
N ARG A 147 12.82 11.97 20.46
CA ARG A 147 13.78 11.16 21.24
C ARG A 147 13.12 9.89 21.76
N LEU A 148 11.88 9.97 22.23
CA LEU A 148 11.11 8.82 22.68
C LEU A 148 10.78 7.87 21.53
N PHE A 149 10.30 8.40 20.40
CA PHE A 149 10.00 7.60 19.21
C PHE A 149 11.24 6.87 18.70
N ALA A 150 12.37 7.56 18.54
CA ALA A 150 13.63 6.98 18.08
C ALA A 150 14.18 5.87 19.00
N ARG A 151 13.88 5.92 20.30
CA ARG A 151 14.38 4.95 21.28
C ARG A 151 13.42 3.79 21.56
N ARG A 152 12.11 3.98 21.35
CA ARG A 152 11.08 3.03 21.77
C ARG A 152 10.42 2.31 20.61
N GLU A 153 10.32 2.97 19.46
CA GLU A 153 9.74 2.36 18.27
C GLU A 153 10.69 1.28 17.74
N LEU A 154 10.16 0.10 17.44
CA LEU A 154 10.98 -1.01 16.95
C LEU A 154 11.48 -0.75 15.53
N TRP A 155 10.62 -0.13 14.72
CA TRP A 155 10.90 0.20 13.32
C TRP A 155 10.60 1.67 13.06
N PRO A 156 11.44 2.63 13.52
CA PRO A 156 11.23 4.08 13.39
C PRO A 156 11.49 4.58 11.96
N LEU A 157 11.12 3.78 10.96
CA LEU A 157 11.44 3.95 9.56
C LEU A 157 10.20 4.39 8.78
N THR A 158 10.45 5.17 7.72
CA THR A 158 9.45 5.47 6.70
C THR A 158 9.02 4.18 5.98
N ALA A 159 7.94 4.22 5.21
CA ALA A 159 7.52 3.08 4.39
C ALA A 159 8.62 2.60 3.43
N GLU A 160 9.39 3.53 2.85
CA GLU A 160 10.57 3.23 2.04
C GLU A 160 11.68 2.55 2.86
N GLY A 161 11.95 3.06 4.06
CA GLY A 161 12.92 2.47 4.98
C GLY A 161 12.56 1.06 5.39
N LEU A 162 11.29 0.81 5.73
CA LEU A 162 10.76 -0.53 6.01
C LEU A 162 10.96 -1.46 4.81
N PHE A 163 10.61 -1.00 3.61
CA PHE A 163 10.79 -1.76 2.37
C PHE A 163 12.26 -2.13 2.12
N LYS A 164 13.18 -1.17 2.24
CA LYS A 164 14.63 -1.41 2.11
C LYS A 164 15.13 -2.39 3.16
N GLU A 165 14.66 -2.27 4.39
CA GLU A 165 15.07 -3.14 5.49
C GLU A 165 14.57 -4.57 5.31
N ILE A 166 13.36 -4.75 4.77
CA ILE A 166 12.84 -6.04 4.34
C ILE A 166 13.73 -6.66 3.26
N GLN A 167 14.11 -5.90 2.22
CA GLN A 167 14.90 -6.42 1.10
C GLN A 167 16.33 -6.85 1.48
N LYS A 168 16.87 -6.38 2.60
CA LYS A 168 18.22 -6.76 3.07
C LYS A 168 18.24 -8.10 3.82
N ARG A 169 17.09 -8.67 4.16
CA ARG A 169 16.97 -9.80 5.09
C ARG A 169 16.56 -11.06 4.36
N GLU A 170 17.19 -12.18 4.72
CA GLU A 170 16.76 -13.52 4.27
C GLU A 170 15.52 -13.97 5.05
N GLU A 171 15.49 -13.71 6.36
CA GLU A 171 14.36 -14.01 7.24
C GLU A 171 13.76 -12.70 7.77
N ILE A 172 12.48 -12.46 7.45
CA ILE A 172 11.78 -11.21 7.76
C ILE A 172 11.00 -11.39 9.07
N PRO A 173 11.31 -10.62 10.13
CA PRO A 173 10.56 -10.68 11.37
C PRO A 173 9.08 -10.31 11.18
N ASP A 174 8.18 -10.99 11.90
CA ASP A 174 6.73 -10.71 11.82
C ASP A 174 6.41 -9.26 12.17
N THR A 175 7.08 -8.70 13.17
CA THR A 175 6.90 -7.28 13.56
C THR A 175 7.30 -6.29 12.46
N LEU A 176 8.29 -6.63 11.64
CA LEU A 176 8.71 -5.80 10.49
C LEU A 176 7.66 -5.89 9.37
N ARG A 177 7.15 -7.09 9.14
CA ARG A 177 6.06 -7.32 8.18
C ARG A 177 4.80 -6.56 8.58
N GLU A 178 4.40 -6.65 9.86
CA GLU A 178 3.27 -5.92 10.42
C GLU A 178 3.45 -4.40 10.31
N ALA A 179 4.65 -3.89 10.62
CA ALA A 179 4.94 -2.46 10.46
C ALA A 179 4.74 -2.01 8.99
N PHE A 180 5.17 -2.83 8.03
CA PHE A 180 4.94 -2.54 6.61
C PHE A 180 3.47 -2.61 6.20
N PHE A 181 2.69 -3.53 6.80
CA PHE A 181 1.24 -3.63 6.54
C PHE A 181 0.45 -2.38 6.92
N LEU A 182 0.97 -1.60 7.87
CA LEU A 182 0.35 -0.36 8.32
C LEU A 182 0.69 0.85 7.44
N THR A 183 1.55 0.68 6.42
CA THR A 183 1.91 1.77 5.50
C THR A 183 0.77 2.08 4.53
N GLN A 184 0.69 3.33 4.08
CA GLN A 184 -0.29 3.73 3.08
C GLN A 184 -0.06 2.99 1.76
N GLU A 185 1.20 2.81 1.36
CA GLU A 185 1.58 2.17 0.11
C GLU A 185 1.14 0.69 0.09
N PHE A 186 1.30 -0.03 1.19
CA PHE A 186 0.78 -1.40 1.26
C PHE A 186 -0.75 -1.43 1.28
N PHE A 187 -1.40 -0.48 1.96
CA PHE A 187 -2.86 -0.36 1.91
C PHE A 187 -3.36 -0.11 0.48
N GLU A 188 -2.64 0.69 -0.32
CA GLU A 188 -2.95 0.94 -1.72
C GLU A 188 -2.84 -0.33 -2.57
N VAL A 189 -1.79 -1.14 -2.36
CA VAL A 189 -1.68 -2.48 -2.96
C VAL A 189 -2.88 -3.34 -2.59
N LYS A 190 -3.19 -3.45 -1.29
CA LYS A 190 -4.32 -4.23 -0.79
C LYS A 190 -5.66 -3.76 -1.37
N ARG A 191 -5.84 -2.45 -1.48
CA ARG A 191 -7.06 -1.86 -2.06
C ARG A 191 -7.19 -2.19 -3.54
N ALA A 192 -6.10 -2.12 -4.30
CA ALA A 192 -6.09 -2.45 -5.73
C ALA A 192 -6.50 -3.90 -5.96
N PHE A 193 -5.84 -4.84 -5.28
CA PHE A 193 -6.14 -6.27 -5.39
C PHE A 193 -7.46 -6.68 -4.70
N GLY A 194 -7.97 -5.86 -3.78
CA GLY A 194 -9.28 -6.07 -3.17
C GLY A 194 -10.47 -5.86 -4.11
N ARG A 195 -10.24 -5.32 -5.32
CA ARG A 195 -11.25 -5.18 -6.38
C ARG A 195 -11.45 -6.47 -7.20
N LEU A 196 -10.52 -7.41 -7.09
CA LEU A 196 -10.60 -8.68 -7.78
C LEU A 196 -11.81 -9.49 -7.28
N PRO A 197 -12.41 -10.36 -8.12
CA PRO A 197 -13.55 -11.19 -7.72
C PRO A 197 -13.20 -12.19 -6.60
N TYR A 198 -11.92 -12.33 -6.31
CA TYR A 198 -11.36 -13.10 -5.23
C TYR A 198 -10.44 -12.25 -4.34
N ALA A 199 -10.13 -12.70 -3.13
CA ALA A 199 -9.14 -12.01 -2.31
C ALA A 199 -7.88 -12.81 -2.02
N LEU A 200 -6.79 -12.09 -2.18
CA LEU A 200 -5.45 -12.48 -1.82
C LEU A 200 -5.21 -12.14 -0.34
N SER A 201 -4.44 -12.97 0.36
CA SER A 201 -4.02 -12.68 1.73
C SER A 201 -3.02 -11.55 1.78
N ASP A 202 -2.89 -10.95 2.96
CA ASP A 202 -1.86 -9.92 3.19
C ASP A 202 -0.45 -10.51 2.99
N ALA A 203 -0.23 -11.79 3.30
CA ALA A 203 1.04 -12.47 3.03
C ALA A 203 1.31 -12.60 1.51
N MET A 204 0.33 -12.97 0.70
CA MET A 204 0.49 -13.04 -0.76
C MET A 204 0.76 -11.66 -1.38
N LEU A 205 0.02 -10.65 -0.91
CA LEU A 205 0.19 -9.26 -1.34
C LEU A 205 1.53 -8.69 -0.89
N PHE A 206 2.02 -9.11 0.28
CA PHE A 206 3.34 -8.76 0.78
C PHE A 206 4.44 -9.25 -0.16
N GLU A 207 4.43 -10.55 -0.47
CA GLU A 207 5.40 -11.16 -1.38
C GLU A 207 5.38 -10.47 -2.74
N LEU A 208 4.20 -10.16 -3.27
CA LEU A 208 4.11 -9.33 -4.47
C LEU A 208 4.74 -7.95 -4.25
N ALA A 209 4.31 -7.21 -3.23
CA ALA A 209 4.76 -5.84 -3.01
C ALA A 209 6.30 -5.75 -2.94
N ILE A 210 6.95 -6.62 -2.17
CA ILE A 210 8.40 -6.58 -1.93
C ILE A 210 9.24 -7.02 -3.15
N LEU A 211 8.65 -7.78 -4.07
CA LEU A 211 9.26 -8.17 -5.34
C LEU A 211 9.25 -6.99 -6.32
N GLY A 212 10.26 -6.13 -6.26
CA GLY A 212 10.30 -4.97 -7.15
C GLY A 212 11.23 -3.87 -6.69
N SER A 213 11.07 -2.69 -7.26
CA SER A 213 11.62 -1.45 -6.70
C SER A 213 10.56 -0.78 -5.83
N TRP A 214 11.02 0.05 -4.89
CA TRP A 214 10.15 0.89 -4.07
C TRP A 214 9.23 1.77 -4.92
N GLU A 215 9.76 2.35 -6.00
CA GLU A 215 8.99 3.26 -6.86
C GLU A 215 7.79 2.59 -7.52
N THR A 216 7.88 1.30 -7.84
CA THR A 216 6.73 0.57 -8.36
C THR A 216 5.62 0.43 -7.31
N VAL A 217 5.97 0.25 -6.03
CA VAL A 217 4.98 0.12 -4.94
C VAL A 217 4.39 1.48 -4.58
N LYS A 218 5.24 2.50 -4.41
CA LYS A 218 4.85 3.87 -4.06
C LYS A 218 3.90 4.49 -5.07
N ASN A 219 4.13 4.25 -6.36
CA ASN A 219 3.33 4.84 -7.43
C ASN A 219 2.17 3.94 -7.89
N PHE A 220 1.95 2.79 -7.24
CA PHE A 220 0.90 1.87 -7.63
C PHE A 220 -0.49 2.39 -7.24
N SER A 221 -1.28 2.79 -8.23
CA SER A 221 -2.68 3.22 -8.06
C SER A 221 -3.70 2.08 -8.17
N GLY A 222 -3.26 0.92 -8.67
CA GLY A 222 -4.14 -0.21 -8.98
C GLY A 222 -4.92 -0.07 -10.29
N GLU A 223 -4.66 0.94 -11.11
CA GLU A 223 -5.31 1.11 -12.42
C GLU A 223 -4.64 0.29 -13.52
N ASP A 224 -3.31 0.15 -13.46
CA ASP A 224 -2.51 -0.63 -14.39
C ASP A 224 -1.87 -1.81 -13.64
N LEU A 225 -2.56 -2.95 -13.65
CA LEU A 225 -2.06 -4.17 -13.03
C LEU A 225 -0.86 -4.73 -13.79
N VAL A 226 -0.80 -4.53 -15.11
CA VAL A 226 0.26 -5.08 -15.96
C VAL A 226 1.63 -4.54 -15.57
N SER A 227 1.77 -3.21 -15.45
CA SER A 227 3.06 -2.61 -15.05
C SER A 227 3.50 -3.00 -13.64
N PHE A 228 2.55 -3.41 -12.79
CA PHE A 228 2.86 -3.97 -11.48
C PHE A 228 3.25 -5.45 -11.55
N LEU A 229 2.51 -6.28 -12.29
CA LEU A 229 2.66 -7.73 -12.28
C LEU A 229 3.81 -8.24 -13.16
N VAL A 230 4.07 -7.65 -14.33
CA VAL A 230 5.11 -8.12 -15.25
C VAL A 230 6.51 -8.12 -14.61
N PRO A 231 6.98 -7.04 -13.96
CA PRO A 231 8.29 -7.06 -13.30
C PRO A 231 8.40 -8.11 -12.18
N ARG A 232 7.28 -8.43 -11.52
CA ARG A 232 7.21 -9.45 -10.46
C ARG A 232 7.29 -10.86 -11.04
N MET A 233 6.58 -11.09 -12.13
CA MET A 233 6.66 -12.32 -12.90
C MET A 233 8.09 -12.53 -13.43
N GLU A 234 8.73 -11.49 -13.97
CA GLU A 234 10.12 -11.58 -14.44
C GLU A 234 11.12 -11.94 -13.32
N LYS A 235 10.82 -11.54 -12.09
CA LYS A 235 11.56 -11.93 -10.87
C LYS A 235 11.19 -13.32 -10.33
N GLY A 236 10.32 -14.06 -11.02
CA GLY A 236 9.95 -15.44 -10.67
C GLY A 236 8.70 -15.56 -9.80
N SER A 237 7.91 -14.49 -9.61
CA SER A 237 6.65 -14.58 -8.88
C SER A 237 5.64 -15.41 -9.65
N LYS A 238 5.37 -16.62 -9.16
CA LYS A 238 4.29 -17.46 -9.68
C LYS A 238 2.96 -16.74 -9.56
N LEU A 239 2.63 -16.22 -8.37
CA LEU A 239 1.38 -15.48 -8.17
C LEU A 239 1.18 -14.37 -9.22
N ALA A 240 2.21 -13.59 -9.55
CA ALA A 240 2.10 -12.58 -10.59
C ALA A 240 1.81 -13.17 -11.98
N ALA A 241 2.44 -14.29 -12.34
CA ALA A 241 2.16 -15.02 -13.58
C ALA A 241 0.69 -15.48 -13.65
N TYR A 242 0.16 -16.03 -12.56
CA TYR A 242 -1.25 -16.46 -12.50
C TYR A 242 -2.21 -15.28 -12.60
N LEU A 243 -1.95 -14.19 -11.88
CA LEU A 243 -2.78 -12.98 -11.93
C LEU A 243 -2.76 -12.35 -13.33
N LEU A 244 -1.63 -12.37 -14.05
CA LEU A 244 -1.58 -11.92 -15.44
C LEU A 244 -2.48 -12.76 -16.34
N VAL A 245 -2.52 -14.07 -16.17
CA VAL A 245 -3.38 -14.96 -16.97
C VAL A 245 -4.86 -14.79 -16.61
N LEU A 246 -5.17 -14.58 -15.33
CA LEU A 246 -6.54 -14.46 -14.83
C LEU A 246 -7.16 -13.09 -15.17
N GLU A 247 -6.44 -12.02 -14.87
CA GLU A 247 -6.99 -10.65 -14.96
C GLU A 247 -6.59 -9.94 -16.26
N GLU A 248 -5.42 -10.25 -16.82
CA GLU A 248 -4.82 -9.52 -17.95
C GLU A 248 -4.56 -10.43 -19.15
N LYS A 249 -5.44 -11.41 -19.38
CA LYS A 249 -5.27 -12.47 -20.38
C LYS A 249 -4.92 -11.94 -21.78
N ASP A 250 -5.61 -10.90 -22.23
CA ASP A 250 -5.38 -10.30 -23.55
C ASP A 250 -3.96 -9.72 -23.68
N TYR A 251 -3.49 -9.06 -22.62
CA TYR A 251 -2.13 -8.56 -22.54
C TYR A 251 -1.12 -9.72 -22.47
N ALA A 252 -1.36 -10.74 -21.64
CA ALA A 252 -0.50 -11.91 -21.54
C ALA A 252 -0.33 -12.62 -22.91
N LEU A 253 -1.39 -12.71 -23.71
CA LEU A 253 -1.36 -13.33 -25.05
C LEU A 253 -0.64 -12.48 -26.09
N LYS A 254 -0.76 -11.15 -26.05
CA LYS A 254 -0.36 -10.27 -27.18
C LYS A 254 0.73 -9.24 -26.82
N GLY A 255 0.76 -8.80 -25.57
CA GLY A 255 1.61 -7.71 -25.09
C GLY A 255 2.99 -8.14 -24.60
N LEU A 256 3.13 -9.36 -24.08
CA LEU A 256 4.43 -9.88 -23.65
C LEU A 256 5.36 -10.14 -24.83
N ASP A 257 6.63 -9.78 -24.71
CA ASP A 257 7.64 -10.18 -25.69
C ASP A 257 7.96 -11.69 -25.59
N THR A 258 8.90 -12.19 -26.41
CA THR A 258 9.27 -13.60 -26.41
C THR A 258 9.90 -14.04 -25.08
N GLU A 259 10.79 -13.24 -24.51
CA GLU A 259 11.49 -13.59 -23.26
C GLU A 259 10.52 -13.60 -22.07
N GLN A 260 9.67 -12.59 -21.99
CA GLN A 260 8.61 -12.49 -20.98
C GLN A 260 7.63 -13.64 -21.09
N MET A 261 7.26 -14.04 -22.31
CA MET A 261 6.36 -15.17 -22.54
C MET A 261 7.01 -16.49 -22.11
N GLU A 262 8.28 -16.71 -22.39
CA GLU A 262 9.02 -17.89 -21.90
C GLU A 262 9.02 -17.95 -20.37
N LYS A 263 9.30 -16.82 -19.70
CA LYS A 263 9.24 -16.72 -18.23
C LYS A 263 7.85 -16.98 -17.69
N LEU A 264 6.82 -16.41 -18.32
CA LEU A 264 5.42 -16.65 -17.94
C LEU A 264 5.12 -18.15 -17.99
N LEU A 265 5.38 -18.80 -19.13
CA LEU A 265 5.09 -20.23 -19.31
C LEU A 265 5.86 -21.10 -18.32
N ALA A 266 7.12 -20.75 -18.00
CA ALA A 266 7.92 -21.48 -17.01
C ALA A 266 7.34 -21.38 -15.58
N LEU A 267 6.61 -20.32 -15.26
CA LEU A 267 5.99 -20.11 -13.94
C LEU A 267 4.61 -20.73 -13.80
N LEU A 268 3.90 -20.95 -14.91
CA LEU A 268 2.58 -21.59 -14.96
C LEU A 268 2.67 -23.10 -14.76
N THR A 269 3.14 -23.54 -13.60
CA THR A 269 3.42 -24.95 -13.31
C THR A 269 2.18 -25.77 -12.91
N GLU A 270 1.13 -25.12 -12.42
CA GLU A 270 -0.09 -25.73 -11.90
C GLU A 270 -1.17 -25.87 -12.97
N LYS A 271 -1.81 -27.05 -13.01
CA LYS A 271 -2.90 -27.36 -13.94
C LYS A 271 -4.24 -26.82 -13.45
N THR A 272 -4.59 -25.60 -13.88
CA THR A 272 -5.90 -24.96 -13.63
C THR A 272 -6.69 -24.77 -14.94
N PRO A 273 -8.04 -24.68 -14.91
CA PRO A 273 -8.83 -24.46 -16.12
C PRO A 273 -8.43 -23.19 -16.88
N ALA A 274 -8.09 -22.11 -16.17
CA ALA A 274 -7.64 -20.85 -16.75
C ALA A 274 -6.28 -21.01 -17.47
N VAL A 275 -5.32 -21.68 -16.83
CA VAL A 275 -4.01 -21.95 -17.44
C VAL A 275 -4.14 -22.87 -18.65
N GLU A 276 -4.93 -23.93 -18.57
CA GLU A 276 -5.15 -24.82 -19.71
C GLU A 276 -5.79 -24.10 -20.90
N ALA A 277 -6.77 -23.24 -20.64
CA ALA A 277 -7.39 -22.42 -21.66
C ALA A 277 -6.38 -21.45 -22.29
N PHE A 278 -5.54 -20.81 -21.47
CA PHE A 278 -4.47 -19.93 -21.92
C PHE A 278 -3.44 -20.65 -22.78
N LEU A 279 -2.88 -21.79 -22.31
CA LEU A 279 -1.90 -22.58 -23.06
C LEU A 279 -2.44 -23.06 -24.41
N LYS A 280 -3.72 -23.46 -24.45
CA LYS A 280 -4.39 -23.85 -25.70
C LYS A 280 -4.51 -22.68 -26.69
N GLU A 281 -4.71 -21.46 -26.21
CA GLU A 281 -4.74 -20.27 -27.06
C GLU A 281 -3.35 -19.88 -27.54
N VAL A 282 -2.33 -19.99 -26.69
CA VAL A 282 -0.93 -19.78 -27.06
C VAL A 282 -0.51 -20.73 -28.18
N GLY A 283 -0.82 -22.02 -28.05
CA GLY A 283 -0.51 -23.05 -29.05
C GLY A 283 -1.28 -22.91 -30.36
N LYS A 284 -2.34 -22.10 -30.42
CA LYS A 284 -3.09 -21.80 -31.65
C LYS A 284 -2.79 -20.41 -32.21
N GLY A 285 -2.04 -19.59 -31.47
CA GLY A 285 -1.81 -18.19 -31.78
C GLY A 285 -0.73 -17.98 -32.83
N LEU A 286 -0.41 -16.71 -33.08
CA LEU A 286 0.65 -16.28 -34.02
C LEU A 286 2.04 -16.17 -33.36
N ARG A 287 2.22 -16.75 -32.16
CA ARG A 287 3.51 -16.78 -31.45
C ARG A 287 4.48 -17.73 -32.18
N SER A 288 5.78 -17.60 -31.93
CA SER A 288 6.80 -18.44 -32.57
C SER A 288 6.60 -19.93 -32.26
N ASP A 289 7.06 -20.80 -33.16
CA ASP A 289 6.97 -22.26 -33.00
C ASP A 289 7.56 -22.74 -31.67
N ALA A 290 8.65 -22.11 -31.20
CA ALA A 290 9.26 -22.40 -29.90
C ALA A 290 8.31 -22.13 -28.71
N ILE A 291 7.58 -21.01 -28.74
CA ILE A 291 6.60 -20.66 -27.69
C ILE A 291 5.40 -21.60 -27.74
N GLN A 292 4.95 -21.97 -28.95
CA GLN A 292 3.86 -22.92 -29.11
C GLN A 292 4.25 -24.31 -28.58
N GLU A 293 5.48 -24.75 -28.87
CA GLU A 293 6.02 -26.01 -28.36
C GLU A 293 6.14 -25.98 -26.83
N LEU A 294 6.65 -24.89 -26.25
CA LEU A 294 6.71 -24.70 -24.80
C LEU A 294 5.32 -24.77 -24.15
N ALA A 295 4.32 -24.13 -24.73
CA ALA A 295 2.94 -24.17 -24.24
C ALA A 295 2.29 -25.56 -24.37
N GLY A 296 2.76 -26.38 -25.32
CA GLY A 296 2.32 -27.75 -25.53
C GLY A 296 2.96 -28.76 -24.58
N LYS A 297 4.00 -28.38 -23.83
CA LYS A 297 4.64 -29.29 -22.87
C LYS A 297 3.68 -29.65 -21.72
N PRO A 298 3.68 -30.91 -21.26
CA PRO A 298 2.96 -31.29 -20.06
C PRO A 298 3.45 -30.46 -18.88
N LEU A 299 2.51 -29.96 -18.07
CA LEU A 299 2.83 -29.27 -16.83
C LEU A 299 3.58 -30.22 -15.88
N GLU A 300 4.78 -29.81 -15.45
CA GLU A 300 5.71 -30.66 -14.71
C GLU A 300 5.26 -30.96 -13.27
N ASN A 301 4.51 -30.03 -12.67
CA ASN A 301 4.01 -30.20 -11.31
C ASN A 301 2.53 -30.55 -11.32
N PRO A 302 2.12 -31.67 -10.68
CA PRO A 302 0.72 -31.84 -10.35
C PRO A 302 0.33 -30.66 -9.45
N PRO A 303 -0.87 -30.10 -9.62
CA PRO A 303 -1.22 -28.94 -8.86
C PRO A 303 -1.12 -29.21 -7.35
N ARG A 304 -0.83 -28.19 -6.54
CA ARG A 304 -0.84 -28.25 -5.08
C ARG A 304 -2.25 -28.60 -4.65
N ARG A 305 -2.48 -29.91 -4.53
CA ARG A 305 -3.78 -30.50 -4.25
C ARG A 305 -3.93 -30.66 -2.76
N TYR A 306 -4.94 -30.00 -2.21
CA TYR A 306 -5.48 -30.34 -0.93
C TYR A 306 -6.52 -31.44 -1.10
N VAL A 307 -6.29 -32.60 -0.49
CA VAL A 307 -7.29 -33.68 -0.44
C VAL A 307 -8.24 -33.37 0.71
N VAL A 308 -9.50 -33.07 0.37
CA VAL A 308 -10.57 -32.79 1.33
C VAL A 308 -10.71 -33.96 2.30
N GLN A 309 -10.62 -33.68 3.60
CA GLN A 309 -10.77 -34.65 4.66
C GLN A 309 -12.21 -34.68 5.19
N SER A 310 -12.55 -35.72 5.95
CA SER A 310 -13.86 -35.79 6.62
C SER A 310 -14.00 -34.63 7.61
N GLY A 311 -15.08 -33.87 7.48
CA GLY A 311 -15.34 -32.69 8.32
C GLY A 311 -14.73 -31.38 7.81
N ASP A 312 -14.02 -31.41 6.67
CA ASP A 312 -13.61 -30.19 5.99
C ASP A 312 -14.78 -29.46 5.34
N SER A 313 -14.66 -28.15 5.28
CA SER A 313 -15.49 -27.27 4.46
C SER A 313 -14.58 -26.31 3.73
N LEU A 314 -15.04 -25.72 2.63
CA LEU A 314 -14.27 -24.67 1.95
C LEU A 314 -13.88 -23.55 2.92
N TRP A 315 -14.73 -23.24 3.92
CA TRP A 315 -14.43 -22.26 4.96
C TRP A 315 -13.26 -22.66 5.88
N LYS A 316 -13.18 -23.94 6.28
CA LYS A 316 -12.05 -24.42 7.10
C LYS A 316 -10.75 -24.42 6.30
N ILE A 317 -10.82 -24.87 5.05
CA ILE A 317 -9.68 -24.90 4.14
C ILE A 317 -9.24 -23.47 3.83
N SER A 318 -10.17 -22.55 3.57
CA SER A 318 -9.86 -21.14 3.33
C SER A 318 -9.10 -20.50 4.48
N ARG A 319 -9.50 -20.83 5.73
CA ARG A 319 -8.81 -20.34 6.92
C ARG A 319 -7.44 -20.99 7.09
N ARG A 320 -7.35 -22.30 6.86
CA ARG A 320 -6.11 -23.06 7.00
C ARG A 320 -5.01 -22.57 6.05
N PHE A 321 -5.37 -22.18 4.83
CA PHE A 321 -4.40 -21.76 3.81
C PHE A 321 -4.34 -20.24 3.61
N ASP A 322 -5.13 -19.48 4.39
CA ASP A 322 -5.30 -18.04 4.22
C ASP A 322 -5.67 -17.65 2.77
N VAL A 323 -6.65 -18.35 2.22
CA VAL A 323 -7.14 -18.18 0.84
C VAL A 323 -8.64 -18.05 0.90
N LYS A 324 -9.25 -17.02 0.31
CA LYS A 324 -10.72 -16.93 0.29
C LYS A 324 -11.39 -18.10 -0.41
N VAL A 325 -12.59 -18.48 0.07
CA VAL A 325 -13.39 -19.60 -0.47
C VAL A 325 -13.60 -19.47 -1.97
N GLU A 326 -13.85 -18.26 -2.44
CA GLU A 326 -14.14 -17.95 -3.83
C GLU A 326 -12.98 -18.33 -4.78
N ILE A 327 -11.73 -18.15 -4.34
CA ILE A 327 -10.55 -18.58 -5.13
C ILE A 327 -10.53 -20.09 -5.28
N ILE A 328 -10.74 -20.79 -4.18
CA ILE A 328 -10.75 -22.25 -4.17
C ILE A 328 -11.86 -22.74 -5.11
N GLN A 329 -13.01 -22.05 -5.15
CA GLN A 329 -14.08 -22.39 -6.10
C GLN A 329 -13.66 -22.14 -7.54
N GLU A 330 -13.14 -20.96 -7.86
CA GLU A 330 -12.80 -20.56 -9.23
C GLU A 330 -11.68 -21.42 -9.81
N MET A 331 -10.59 -21.62 -9.05
CA MET A 331 -9.45 -22.46 -9.47
C MET A 331 -9.84 -23.92 -9.73
N ASN A 332 -10.91 -24.39 -9.08
CA ASN A 332 -11.38 -25.77 -9.18
C ASN A 332 -12.69 -25.91 -9.97
N GLY A 333 -13.23 -24.82 -10.53
CA GLY A 333 -14.52 -24.84 -11.24
C GLY A 333 -15.70 -25.32 -10.38
N LEU A 334 -15.71 -25.00 -9.08
CA LEU A 334 -16.76 -25.45 -8.16
C LEU A 334 -17.95 -24.49 -8.13
N GLU A 335 -19.11 -24.96 -8.60
CA GLU A 335 -20.38 -24.22 -8.52
C GLU A 335 -21.03 -24.27 -7.13
N SER A 336 -20.61 -25.21 -6.27
CA SER A 336 -21.16 -25.42 -4.92
C SER A 336 -20.06 -25.44 -3.86
N GLN A 337 -20.40 -25.00 -2.65
CA GLN A 337 -19.51 -25.08 -1.48
C GLN A 337 -19.51 -26.46 -0.81
N THR A 338 -20.31 -27.41 -1.31
CA THR A 338 -20.38 -28.76 -0.75
C THR A 338 -19.18 -29.57 -1.23
N LEU A 339 -18.31 -29.94 -0.29
CA LEU A 339 -17.15 -30.78 -0.58
C LEU A 339 -17.43 -32.24 -0.18
N LYS A 340 -16.94 -33.17 -0.99
CA LYS A 340 -16.93 -34.59 -0.63
C LYS A 340 -15.53 -34.94 -0.12
N PRO A 341 -15.40 -35.70 0.99
CA PRO A 341 -14.10 -36.23 1.38
C PRO A 341 -13.45 -37.01 0.23
N GLY A 342 -12.17 -36.76 0.01
CA GLY A 342 -11.40 -37.28 -1.13
C GLY A 342 -11.42 -36.39 -2.37
N THR A 343 -12.18 -35.29 -2.41
CA THR A 343 -12.06 -34.29 -3.48
C THR A 343 -10.68 -33.63 -3.43
N GLU A 344 -10.01 -33.53 -4.57
CA GLU A 344 -8.75 -32.80 -4.69
C GLU A 344 -9.02 -31.35 -5.10
N LEU A 345 -8.49 -30.41 -4.32
CA LEU A 345 -8.62 -28.98 -4.56
C LEU A 345 -7.26 -28.37 -4.88
N VAL A 346 -7.16 -27.72 -6.03
CA VAL A 346 -6.03 -26.84 -6.39
C VAL A 346 -6.10 -25.57 -5.55
N LEU A 347 -5.03 -25.28 -4.82
CA LEU A 347 -4.87 -24.04 -4.08
C LEU A 347 -3.95 -23.07 -4.86
N PRO A 348 -4.03 -21.76 -4.61
CA PRO A 348 -3.10 -20.80 -5.20
C PRO A 348 -1.64 -21.18 -4.94
N PRO A 349 -0.73 -20.86 -5.88
CA PRO A 349 0.69 -21.06 -5.67
C PRO A 349 1.15 -20.35 -4.39
N ASP A 350 2.14 -20.95 -3.73
CA ASP A 350 2.81 -20.41 -2.53
C ASP A 350 1.94 -20.32 -1.26
N THR A 351 0.71 -20.85 -1.29
CA THR A 351 -0.16 -20.96 -0.10
C THR A 351 0.36 -21.99 0.89
N THR A 352 0.92 -21.54 2.00
CA THR A 352 1.33 -22.43 3.09
C THR A 352 0.20 -22.57 4.11
N PRO A 353 0.00 -23.76 4.72
CA PRO A 353 -0.91 -23.86 5.84
C PRO A 353 -0.44 -22.90 6.94
N VAL A 354 -1.31 -22.03 7.40
CA VAL A 354 -1.11 -21.30 8.65
C VAL A 354 -1.06 -22.35 9.74
N LEU A 355 0.11 -22.57 10.34
CA LEU A 355 0.26 -23.46 11.49
C LEU A 355 -0.47 -22.78 12.65
N ASP A 356 -1.62 -23.33 13.02
CA ASP A 356 -2.35 -22.88 14.19
C ASP A 356 -1.52 -23.20 15.44
N HIS A 357 -1.04 -22.17 16.13
CA HIS A 357 -0.39 -22.31 17.45
C HIS A 357 -1.42 -22.28 18.60
N SER A 358 -2.71 -22.42 18.30
CA SER A 358 -3.79 -22.45 19.29
C SER A 358 -4.41 -23.84 19.39
N GLU A 359 -3.89 -24.66 20.31
CA GLU A 359 -4.68 -25.65 21.06
C GLU A 359 -4.61 -25.34 22.56
#